data_AF-A0A849FUS1-F1
#
_entry.id   AF-A0A849FUS1-F1
#
_cell.length_a   1.000
_cell.length_b   1.000
_cell.length_c   1.000
_cell.angle_alpha   90.00
_cell.angle_beta   90.00
_cell.angle_gamma   90.00
#
_symmetry.space_group_name_H-M   'P 1'
#
loop_
_entity.id
_entity.type
_entity.pdbx_description
1 polymer ?
#
loop_
_entity_poly.entity_id
_entity_poly.type
_entity_poly.pdbx_seq_one_letter_code
_entity_poly.pdbx_strand_id
1 'polypeptide(L)'
;MSRIVYVNGDFVPEEEAKVSVFDRGFLFADGVYEVTSVLGGKLIDFEGHARRLERSLNELEMASPVTMDELLEIHRRLVAENDVEEGLVYLQITRGAADRDFIYP
;
A
#
# COMPACT_ATOMS: atom_id res chain seq x y z
N MET A 1 -21.41 -1.11 -7.46
CA MET A 1 -20.08 -0.83 -8.03
C MET A 1 -19.09 -1.63 -7.22
N SER A 2 -18.03 -2.15 -7.84
CA SER A 2 -16.97 -2.79 -7.07
C SER A 2 -16.19 -1.76 -6.26
N ARG A 3 -15.46 -2.25 -5.26
CA ARG A 3 -14.57 -1.43 -4.45
C ARG A 3 -13.47 -0.86 -5.34
N ILE A 4 -13.09 0.39 -5.14
CA ILE A 4 -11.87 0.96 -5.74
C ILE A 4 -10.66 0.60 -4.88
N VAL A 5 -9.58 0.17 -5.54
CA VAL A 5 -8.28 -0.08 -4.92
C VAL A 5 -7.20 0.74 -5.63
N TYR A 6 -6.08 0.98 -4.94
CA TYR A 6 -4.92 1.65 -5.51
C TYR A 6 -3.83 0.61 -5.79
N VAL A 7 -3.37 0.52 -7.03
CA VAL A 7 -2.31 -0.40 -7.44
C VAL A 7 -1.35 0.30 -8.40
N ASN A 8 -0.06 0.35 -8.04
CA ASN A 8 1.03 0.85 -8.89
C ASN A 8 0.81 2.22 -9.55
N GLY A 9 0.11 3.15 -8.89
CA GLY A 9 -0.16 4.50 -9.40
C GLY A 9 -1.62 4.76 -9.79
N ASP A 10 -2.41 3.70 -9.97
CA ASP A 10 -3.75 3.80 -10.52
C ASP A 10 -4.83 3.41 -9.51
N PHE A 11 -5.95 4.14 -9.55
CA PHE A 11 -7.19 3.79 -8.85
C PHE A 11 -8.06 3.00 -9.82
N VAL A 12 -8.31 1.73 -9.49
CA VAL A 12 -9.03 0.81 -10.37
C VAL A 12 -10.13 0.06 -9.62
N PRO A 13 -11.17 -0.40 -10.31
CA PRO A 13 -12.07 -1.43 -9.79
C PRO A 13 -11.27 -2.64 -9.26
N GLU A 14 -11.67 -3.19 -8.12
CA GLU A 14 -10.98 -4.32 -7.45
C GLU A 14 -10.74 -5.52 -8.38
N GLU A 15 -11.67 -5.80 -9.29
CA GLU A 15 -11.59 -6.87 -10.29
C GLU A 15 -10.56 -6.62 -11.40
N GLU A 16 -10.14 -5.37 -11.59
CA GLU A 16 -9.12 -4.99 -12.58
C GLU A 16 -7.71 -4.93 -11.98
N ALA A 17 -7.60 -4.94 -10.64
CA ALA A 17 -6.34 -4.84 -9.93
C ALA A 17 -5.44 -6.05 -10.20
N LYS A 18 -4.21 -5.78 -10.65
CA LYS A 18 -3.24 -6.82 -11.03
C LYS A 18 -1.86 -6.46 -10.51
N VAL A 19 -1.15 -7.50 -10.07
CA VAL A 19 0.29 -7.46 -9.78
C VAL A 19 1.01 -8.47 -10.66
N SER A 20 2.29 -8.27 -10.88
CA SER A 20 3.10 -9.23 -11.64
C SER A 20 3.23 -10.54 -10.87
N VAL A 21 3.16 -11.68 -11.58
CA VAL A 21 3.52 -12.99 -11.00
C VAL A 21 5.01 -13.08 -10.64
N PHE A 22 5.82 -12.14 -11.12
CA PHE A 22 7.24 -11.98 -10.80
C PHE A 22 7.49 -10.94 -9.71
N ASP A 23 6.44 -10.42 -9.06
CA ASP A 23 6.60 -9.55 -7.90
C ASP A 23 7.29 -10.31 -6.76
N ARG A 24 8.36 -9.73 -6.20
CA ARG A 24 9.12 -10.37 -5.13
C ARG A 24 8.32 -10.53 -3.83
N GLY A 25 7.31 -9.70 -3.59
CA GLY A 25 6.36 -9.89 -2.50
C GLY A 25 5.55 -11.18 -2.67
N PHE A 26 5.20 -11.55 -3.91
CA PHE A 26 4.53 -12.82 -4.20
C PHE A 26 5.50 -14.01 -4.16
N LEU A 27 6.70 -13.86 -4.72
CA LEU A 27 7.68 -14.95 -4.82
C LEU A 27 8.39 -15.28 -3.50
N PHE A 28 8.68 -14.25 -2.69
CA PHE A 28 9.60 -14.35 -1.54
C PHE A 28 9.08 -13.66 -0.28
N ALA A 29 7.85 -13.16 -0.25
CA ALA A 29 7.31 -12.34 0.84
C ALA A 29 8.15 -11.08 1.12
N ASP A 30 8.84 -10.55 0.09
CA ASP A 30 9.70 -9.37 0.17
C ASP A 30 8.87 -8.08 0.07
N GLY A 31 8.29 -7.68 1.21
CA GLY A 31 7.49 -6.46 1.32
C GLY A 31 7.10 -6.11 2.75
N VAL A 32 6.55 -4.90 2.90
CA VAL A 32 6.04 -4.32 4.15
C VAL A 32 4.55 -4.07 3.99
N TYR A 33 3.77 -4.30 5.04
CA TYR A 33 2.36 -3.93 5.09
C TYR A 33 2.07 -2.99 6.24
N GLU A 34 0.99 -2.24 6.10
CA GLU A 34 0.43 -1.35 7.12
C GLU A 34 -1.10 -1.44 7.11
N VAL A 35 -1.71 -1.12 8.25
CA VAL A 35 -3.17 -1.13 8.42
C VAL A 35 -3.59 0.10 9.19
N THR A 36 -4.26 1.04 8.52
CA THR A 36 -4.74 2.28 9.15
C THR A 36 -6.24 2.18 9.39
N SER A 37 -6.70 2.40 10.62
CA SER A 37 -8.13 2.39 10.95
C SER A 37 -8.86 3.63 10.42
N VAL A 38 -10.14 3.46 10.10
CA VAL A 38 -11.07 4.51 9.69
C VAL A 38 -12.26 4.51 10.65
N LEU A 39 -12.54 5.66 11.28
CA LEU A 39 -13.71 5.87 12.14
C LEU A 39 -14.39 7.19 11.74
N GLY A 40 -15.71 7.19 11.56
CA GLY A 40 -16.48 8.32 11.01
C GLY A 40 -15.85 8.94 9.76
N GLY A 41 -15.38 8.11 8.83
CA GLY A 41 -14.77 8.54 7.56
C GLY A 41 -13.37 9.15 7.69
N LYS A 42 -12.72 9.04 8.85
CA LYS A 42 -11.41 9.65 9.14
C LYS A 42 -10.36 8.60 9.47
N LEU A 43 -9.18 8.78 8.89
CA LEU A 43 -7.99 8.00 9.20
C LEU A 43 -7.54 8.28 10.64
N ILE A 44 -7.26 7.24 11.40
CA ILE A 44 -6.77 7.32 12.78
C ILE A 44 -5.25 7.17 12.79
N ASP A 45 -4.56 8.11 13.44
CA ASP A 45 -3.11 8.10 13.68
C ASP A 45 -2.24 7.82 12.42
N PHE A 46 -2.65 8.36 11.26
CA PHE A 46 -1.94 8.12 10.00
C PHE A 46 -0.45 8.50 10.08
N GLU A 47 -0.10 9.56 10.81
CA GLU A 47 1.30 9.97 10.99
C GLU A 47 2.13 8.90 11.73
N GLY A 48 1.54 8.21 12.71
CA GLY A 48 2.17 7.07 13.38
C GLY A 48 2.42 5.91 12.42
N HIS A 49 1.42 5.58 11.59
CA HIS A 49 1.53 4.54 10.56
C HIS A 49 2.57 4.89 9.49
N ALA A 50 2.58 6.14 8.99
CA ALA A 50 3.51 6.61 7.98
C ALA A 50 4.97 6.55 8.47
N ARG A 51 5.25 7.00 9.70
CA ARG A 51 6.59 6.88 10.30
C ARG A 51 7.04 5.44 10.47
N ARG A 52 6.12 4.55 10.84
CA ARG A 52 6.42 3.11 10.99
C ARG A 52 6.70 2.46 9.63
N LEU A 53 5.94 2.82 8.60
CA LEU A 53 6.16 2.39 7.23
C LEU A 53 7.54 2.84 6.74
N GLU A 54 7.85 4.13 6.85
CA GLU A 54 9.11 4.70 6.37
C GLU A 54 10.31 4.05 7.06
N ARG A 55 10.25 3.86 8.38
CA ARG A 55 11.28 3.09 9.11
C ARG A 55 11.42 1.67 8.55
N SER A 56 10.32 0.94 8.39
CA SER A 56 10.36 -0.46 7.92
C SER A 56 10.92 -0.59 6.50
N LEU A 57 10.57 0.35 5.62
CA LEU A 57 11.12 0.41 4.26
C LEU A 57 12.63 0.70 4.28
N ASN A 58 13.08 1.64 5.12
CA ASN A 58 14.49 1.95 5.27
C ASN A 58 15.32 0.77 5.80
N GLU A 59 14.82 0.03 6.80
CA GLU A 59 15.50 -1.18 7.34
C GLU A 59 15.61 -2.32 6.32
N LEU A 60 14.77 -2.31 5.27
CA LEU A 60 14.78 -3.30 4.18
C LEU A 60 15.44 -2.78 2.90
N GLU A 61 16.03 -1.58 2.95
CA GLU A 61 16.65 -0.91 1.81
C GLU A 61 15.68 -0.78 0.63
N MET A 62 14.42 -0.50 0.91
CA MET A 62 13.35 -0.32 -0.06
C MET A 62 12.97 1.15 -0.19
N ALA A 63 13.03 1.70 -1.40
CA ALA A 63 12.50 3.03 -1.65
C ALA A 63 10.96 3.02 -1.61
N SER A 64 10.36 4.00 -0.93
CA SER A 64 8.92 4.23 -1.04
C SER A 64 8.57 4.71 -2.46
N PRO A 65 7.55 4.15 -3.13
CA PRO A 65 7.16 4.56 -4.48
C PRO A 65 6.48 5.95 -4.51
N VAL A 66 6.06 6.44 -3.36
CA VAL A 66 5.40 7.74 -3.16
C VAL A 66 5.89 8.38 -1.86
N THR A 67 5.77 9.70 -1.75
CA THR A 67 5.98 10.43 -0.50
C THR A 67 4.89 10.10 0.53
N MET A 68 5.14 10.35 1.82
CA MET A 68 4.13 10.12 2.87
C MET A 68 2.92 11.06 2.73
N ASP A 69 3.11 12.26 2.19
CA ASP A 69 2.02 13.20 1.87
C ASP A 69 1.15 12.68 0.72
N GLU A 70 1.75 12.15 -0.34
CA GLU A 70 1.01 11.48 -1.42
C GLU A 70 0.27 10.23 -0.92
N LEU A 71 0.90 9.45 -0.02
CA LEU A 71 0.27 8.28 0.59
C LEU A 71 -0.97 8.67 1.42
N LEU A 72 -0.92 9.79 2.13
CA LEU A 72 -2.06 10.34 2.87
C LEU A 72 -3.21 10.67 1.93
N GLU A 73 -2.94 11.35 0.81
CA GLU A 73 -3.95 11.68 -0.18
C GLU A 73 -4.53 10.43 -0.86
N ILE A 74 -3.70 9.41 -1.11
CA ILE A 74 -4.17 8.10 -1.60
C ILE A 74 -5.15 7.48 -0.60
N HIS A 75 -4.81 7.44 0.69
CA HIS A 75 -5.69 6.87 1.71
C HIS A 75 -7.00 7.63 1.83
N ARG A 76 -6.96 8.97 1.81
CA ARG A 76 -8.17 9.82 1.83
C ARG A 76 -9.07 9.53 0.63
N ARG A 77 -8.48 9.42 -0.56
CA ARG A 77 -9.22 9.09 -1.78
C ARG A 77 -9.84 7.70 -1.72
N LEU A 78 -9.10 6.70 -1.22
CA LEU A 78 -9.64 5.35 -1.02
C LEU A 78 -10.81 5.31 -0.03
N VAL A 79 -10.74 6.08 1.06
CA VAL A 79 -11.85 6.18 2.03
C VAL A 79 -13.07 6.82 1.38
N ALA A 80 -12.88 7.91 0.63
CA ALA A 80 -13.95 8.66 -0.02
C ALA A 80 -14.62 7.88 -1.17
N GLU A 81 -13.84 7.30 -2.10
CA GLU A 81 -14.39 6.59 -3.28
C GLU A 81 -15.09 5.27 -2.91
N ASN A 82 -14.86 4.75 -1.71
CA ASN A 82 -15.48 3.53 -1.20
C ASN A 82 -16.51 3.76 -0.10
N ASP A 83 -16.86 5.02 0.19
CA ASP A 83 -17.82 5.40 1.25
C ASP A 83 -17.52 4.71 2.61
N VAL A 84 -16.24 4.65 3.01
CA VAL A 84 -15.83 3.95 4.24
C VAL A 84 -16.06 4.81 5.46
N GLU A 85 -17.14 4.56 6.20
CA GLU A 85 -17.41 5.22 7.48
C GLU A 85 -16.64 4.58 8.64
N GLU A 86 -16.69 3.25 8.75
CA GLU A 86 -16.05 2.46 9.81
C GLU A 86 -15.29 1.30 9.16
N GLY A 87 -13.97 1.21 9.37
CA GLY A 87 -13.18 0.17 8.74
C GLY A 87 -11.68 0.39 8.82
N LEU A 88 -10.98 0.02 7.74
CA LEU A 88 -9.53 0.15 7.62
C LEU A 88 -9.09 0.31 6.16
N VAL A 89 -7.92 0.91 5.99
CA VAL A 89 -7.13 0.84 4.77
C VAL A 89 -5.96 -0.10 5.02
N TYR A 90 -5.92 -1.19 4.28
CA TYR A 90 -4.76 -2.09 4.21
C TYR A 90 -3.86 -1.63 3.07
N LEU A 91 -2.56 -1.51 3.32
CA LEU A 91 -1.57 -1.14 2.32
C LEU A 91 -0.41 -2.16 2.34
N GLN A 92 0.17 -2.41 1.18
CA GLN A 92 1.36 -3.24 1.04
C GLN A 92 2.29 -2.65 -0.02
N ILE A 93 3.57 -2.54 0.33
CA ILE A 93 4.65 -2.15 -0.59
C ILE A 93 5.61 -3.32 -0.68
N THR A 94 5.81 -3.83 -1.89
CA THR A 94 6.76 -4.91 -2.19
C THR A 94 8.01 -4.33 -2.84
N ARG A 95 9.08 -5.13 -2.95
CA ARG A 95 10.26 -4.72 -3.71
C ARG A 95 9.99 -4.60 -5.22
N GLY A 96 8.83 -5.06 -5.68
CA GLY A 96 8.39 -4.98 -7.06
C GLY A 96 8.76 -6.20 -7.89
N ALA A 97 8.50 -6.09 -9.19
CA ALA A 97 8.76 -7.15 -10.17
C ALA A 97 10.23 -7.15 -10.62
N ALA A 98 10.85 -8.33 -10.58
CA ALA A 98 12.19 -8.57 -11.10
C ALA A 98 12.28 -10.01 -11.63
N ASP A 99 13.31 -10.31 -12.41
CA ASP A 99 13.62 -11.70 -12.75
C ASP A 99 13.79 -12.52 -11.47
N ARG A 100 13.42 -13.81 -11.53
CA ARG A 100 13.47 -14.69 -10.36
C ARG A 100 14.92 -15.03 -10.00
N ASP A 101 15.51 -14.17 -9.19
CA ASP A 101 16.84 -14.33 -8.60
C ASP A 101 16.76 -14.29 -7.06
N PHE A 102 17.60 -15.09 -6.42
CA PHE A 102 17.71 -15.22 -4.96
C PHE A 102 18.72 -14.26 -4.35
N ILE A 103 19.54 -13.60 -5.17
CA ILE A 103 20.47 -12.58 -4.67
C ILE A 103 19.67 -11.49 -3.95
N TYR A 104 20.15 -11.12 -2.76
CA TYR A 104 19.63 -9.96 -2.05
C TYR A 104 20.04 -8.71 -2.85
N PRO A 105 19.07 -7.89 -3.29
CA PRO A 105 19.32 -6.75 -4.16
C PRO A 105 20.08 -5.61 -3.45
#